data_AF-A0A9W6YAL9-F1
#
_entry.id   AF-A0A9W6YAL9-F1
#
_cell.length_a   1.000
_cell.length_b   1.000
_cell.length_c   1.000
_cell.angle_alpha   90.00
_cell.angle_beta   90.00
_cell.angle_gamma   90.00
#
_symmetry.space_group_name_H-M   'P 1'
#
loop_
_entity.id
_entity.type
_entity.pdbx_description
1 polymer ?
#
loop_
_entity_poly.entity_id
_entity_poly.type
_entity_poly.pdbx_seq_one_letter_code
_entity_poly.pdbx_strand_id
1 'polypeptide(L)'
;MPSTPAMTTGMMLRIASSGRITPIDAMPTPDLAVPYAAPRSTQQQQQQQHRLKVRSRSLVHLTPLRPDGTKLWRLRANMAEEYRQRLDNNVEKLVENFKGLIKTAKIRDSANTTRESFQSSIYATTLVQASESLLKLVSEMKLSLALGDFEGMSQNVDTTSDELLKR
;
A
#
# COMPACT_ATOMS: atom_id res chain seq x y z
N MET A 1 -11.08 -33.33 10.41
CA MET A 1 -11.70 -31.99 10.50
C MET A 1 -13.13 -32.17 11.02
N PRO A 2 -13.50 -31.66 12.21
CA PRO A 2 -14.88 -31.74 12.70
C PRO A 2 -15.71 -30.57 12.14
N SER A 3 -16.92 -30.84 11.63
CA SER A 3 -17.86 -29.83 11.11
C SER A 3 -18.68 -29.21 12.25
N THR A 4 -18.78 -27.88 12.30
CA THR A 4 -19.70 -27.17 13.20
C THR A 4 -21.15 -27.46 12.80
N PRO A 5 -22.06 -27.84 13.72
CA PRO A 5 -23.46 -28.04 13.37
C PRO A 5 -24.11 -26.69 13.07
N ALA A 6 -24.68 -26.53 11.88
CA ALA A 6 -25.45 -25.36 11.51
C ALA A 6 -26.73 -25.29 12.38
N MET A 7 -26.93 -24.17 13.09
CA MET A 7 -28.19 -23.89 13.79
C MET A 7 -29.34 -23.81 12.78
N THR A 8 -30.28 -24.73 12.87
CA THR A 8 -31.47 -24.73 12.01
C THR A 8 -32.39 -23.58 12.39
N THR A 9 -32.89 -22.84 11.40
CA THR A 9 -33.77 -21.67 11.55
C THR A 9 -34.96 -21.87 12.51
N GLY A 10 -35.44 -23.10 12.68
CA GLY A 10 -36.50 -23.43 13.64
C GLY A 10 -36.12 -23.26 15.12
N MET A 11 -34.83 -23.38 15.47
CA MET A 11 -34.34 -23.18 16.85
C MET A 11 -34.37 -21.71 17.26
N MET A 12 -34.05 -20.78 16.34
CA MET A 12 -34.14 -19.34 16.61
C MET A 12 -35.58 -18.88 16.85
N LEU A 13 -36.53 -19.41 16.05
CA LEU A 13 -37.95 -19.10 16.20
C LEU A 13 -38.51 -19.56 17.56
N ARG A 14 -38.03 -20.69 18.09
CA ARG A 14 -38.43 -21.20 19.40
C ARG A 14 -37.91 -20.34 20.57
N ILE A 15 -36.74 -19.71 20.41
CA ILE A 15 -36.19 -18.79 21.40
C ILE A 15 -36.98 -17.47 21.39
N ALA A 16 -37.26 -16.93 20.20
CA ALA A 16 -38.03 -15.70 20.03
C ALA A 16 -39.47 -15.83 20.56
N SER A 17 -40.11 -17.00 20.40
CA SER A 17 -41.48 -17.24 20.87
C SER A 17 -41.60 -17.61 22.35
N SER A 18 -40.47 -17.78 23.06
CA SER A 18 -40.46 -18.22 24.47
C SER A 18 -40.94 -17.16 25.47
N GLY A 19 -41.30 -15.95 25.00
CA GLY A 19 -41.82 -14.88 25.85
C GLY A 19 -40.82 -14.31 26.87
N ARG A 20 -39.55 -14.74 26.81
CA ARG A 20 -38.45 -14.29 27.69
C ARG A 20 -37.69 -13.07 27.16
N ILE A 21 -38.05 -12.57 25.98
CA ILE A 21 -37.47 -11.36 25.38
C ILE A 21 -38.50 -10.25 25.57
N THR A 22 -38.17 -9.25 26.39
CA THR A 22 -39.00 -8.05 26.55
C THR A 22 -38.89 -7.20 25.28
N PRO A 23 -40.02 -6.79 24.66
CA PRO A 23 -39.99 -5.83 23.56
C PRO A 23 -39.37 -4.52 24.05
N ILE A 24 -38.54 -3.89 23.20
CA ILE A 24 -37.84 -2.65 23.55
C ILE A 24 -38.81 -1.53 23.94
N ASP A 25 -40.04 -1.58 23.41
CA ASP A 25 -41.13 -0.62 23.67
C ASP A 25 -41.76 -0.75 25.06
N ALA A 26 -41.46 -1.83 25.80
CA ALA A 26 -42.02 -2.09 27.14
C ALA A 26 -41.04 -1.83 28.28
N MET A 27 -39.84 -1.29 28.00
CA MET A 27 -38.90 -0.88 29.04
C MET A 27 -39.33 0.48 29.64
N PRO A 28 -39.45 0.63 30.97
CA PRO A 28 -39.72 1.94 31.56
C PRO A 28 -38.53 2.87 31.37
N THR A 29 -38.78 4.07 30.83
CA THR A 29 -37.79 5.12 30.68
C THR A 29 -37.29 5.57 32.07
N PRO A 30 -35.98 5.54 32.36
CA PRO A 30 -35.46 6.03 33.63
C PRO A 30 -35.62 7.56 33.75
N ASP A 31 -36.04 8.02 34.93
CA ASP A 31 -36.46 9.40 35.27
C ASP A 31 -35.30 10.42 35.41
N LEU A 32 -34.20 10.20 34.67
CA LEU A 32 -33.02 11.09 34.62
C LEU A 32 -32.77 11.55 33.17
N ALA A 33 -33.85 11.85 32.44
CA ALA A 33 -33.79 12.35 31.09
C ALA A 33 -33.15 13.76 31.05
N VAL A 34 -31.87 13.81 30.70
CA VAL A 34 -31.21 15.04 30.22
C VAL A 34 -31.95 15.51 28.96
N PRO A 35 -32.32 16.80 28.83
CA PRO A 35 -33.03 17.28 27.65
C PRO A 35 -32.19 17.02 26.40
N TYR A 36 -32.69 16.16 25.50
CA TYR A 36 -32.08 15.91 24.21
C TYR A 36 -32.05 17.23 23.44
N ALA A 37 -30.87 17.76 23.20
CA ALA A 37 -30.67 18.84 22.24
C ALA A 37 -31.19 18.36 20.88
N ALA A 38 -32.33 18.91 20.44
CA ALA A 38 -32.85 18.66 19.11
C ALA A 38 -31.72 18.83 18.08
N PRO A 39 -31.51 17.86 17.17
CA PRO A 39 -30.35 17.89 16.31
C PRO A 39 -30.51 19.04 15.31
N ARG A 40 -29.64 20.05 15.41
CA ARG A 40 -29.45 21.14 14.42
C ARG A 40 -29.01 20.63 13.03
N SER A 41 -29.07 19.32 12.79
CA SER A 41 -28.48 18.63 11.65
C SER A 41 -29.29 18.79 10.37
N THR A 42 -30.60 19.06 10.42
CA THR A 42 -31.45 19.09 9.21
C THR A 42 -31.25 20.35 8.37
N GLN A 43 -31.17 21.53 9.00
CA GLN A 43 -30.90 22.79 8.27
C GLN A 43 -29.42 22.87 7.81
N GLN A 44 -28.48 22.39 8.62
CA GLN A 44 -27.07 22.32 8.23
C GLN A 44 -26.85 21.32 7.10
N GLN A 45 -27.51 20.16 7.11
CA GLN A 45 -27.44 19.20 6.00
C GLN A 45 -28.04 19.76 4.72
N GLN A 46 -29.19 20.44 4.76
CA GLN A 46 -29.80 21.03 3.57
C GLN A 46 -28.94 22.15 2.96
N GLN A 47 -28.31 22.98 3.80
CA GLN A 47 -27.40 24.02 3.32
C GLN A 47 -26.09 23.43 2.78
N GLN A 48 -25.62 22.32 3.35
CA GLN A 48 -24.47 21.58 2.84
C GLN A 48 -24.79 20.88 1.51
N GLN A 49 -25.99 20.33 1.35
CA GLN A 49 -26.49 19.77 0.08
C GLN A 49 -26.57 20.84 -1.02
N HIS A 50 -27.06 22.04 -0.69
CA HIS A 50 -27.09 23.16 -1.64
C HIS A 50 -25.68 23.63 -2.02
N ARG A 51 -24.73 23.70 -1.07
CA ARG A 51 -23.32 24.01 -1.35
C ARG A 51 -22.65 22.96 -2.23
N LEU A 52 -22.92 21.68 -2.01
CA LEU A 52 -22.40 20.59 -2.84
C LEU A 52 -23.01 20.62 -4.25
N LYS A 53 -24.31 20.95 -4.37
CA LYS A 53 -24.99 21.03 -5.67
C LYS A 53 -24.57 22.24 -6.51
N VAL A 54 -24.29 23.38 -5.88
CA VAL A 54 -23.70 24.56 -6.55
C VAL A 54 -22.24 24.29 -6.94
N ARG A 55 -21.48 23.59 -6.10
CA ARG A 55 -20.08 23.20 -6.37
C ARG A 55 -19.95 22.12 -7.45
N SER A 56 -20.94 21.23 -7.61
CA SER A 56 -21.02 20.29 -8.74
C SER A 56 -21.32 20.98 -10.06
N ARG A 57 -22.07 22.09 -10.07
CA ARG A 57 -22.33 22.88 -11.28
C ARG A 57 -21.12 23.68 -11.77
N SER A 58 -20.16 23.99 -10.89
CA SER A 58 -18.86 24.56 -11.28
C SER A 58 -17.81 23.51 -11.65
N LEU A 59 -18.13 22.22 -11.50
CA LEU A 59 -17.17 21.12 -11.67
C LEU A 59 -17.21 20.45 -13.05
N VAL A 60 -17.91 21.05 -14.02
CA VAL A 60 -18.05 20.47 -15.37
C VAL A 60 -16.83 20.78 -16.28
N HIS A 61 -15.84 21.54 -15.80
CA HIS A 61 -14.62 21.91 -16.54
C HIS A 61 -13.34 21.74 -15.71
N LEU A 62 -13.31 20.81 -14.76
CA LEU A 62 -12.03 20.36 -14.21
C LEU A 62 -11.39 19.40 -15.21
N THR A 63 -10.72 19.97 -16.20
CA THR A 63 -9.63 19.29 -16.89
C THR A 63 -8.69 18.72 -15.82
N PRO A 64 -8.21 17.47 -15.95
CA PRO A 64 -7.26 16.92 -15.00
C PRO A 64 -6.07 17.88 -14.93
N LEU A 65 -5.79 18.43 -13.74
CA LEU A 65 -4.62 19.29 -13.54
C LEU A 65 -3.38 18.47 -13.88
N ARG A 66 -2.81 18.76 -15.06
CA ARG A 66 -1.52 18.25 -15.51
C ARG A 66 -0.53 18.36 -14.33
N PRO A 67 0.13 17.27 -13.92
CA PRO A 67 1.13 17.37 -12.88
C PRO A 67 2.19 18.38 -13.31
N ASP A 68 2.41 19.40 -12.48
CA ASP A 68 3.46 20.39 -12.65
C ASP A 68 4.78 19.65 -12.96
N GLY A 69 5.40 19.99 -14.09
CA GLY A 69 6.67 19.39 -14.51
C GLY A 69 7.72 19.43 -13.42
N THR A 70 7.59 20.35 -12.46
CA THR A 70 8.49 20.40 -11.30
C THR A 70 8.37 19.24 -10.31
N LYS A 71 7.17 18.65 -10.19
CA LYS A 71 6.93 17.50 -9.30
C LYS A 71 7.39 16.21 -9.95
N LEU A 72 7.19 16.07 -11.26
CA LEU A 72 7.62 14.90 -12.01
C LEU A 72 9.15 14.75 -12.04
N TRP A 73 9.90 15.84 -12.28
CA TRP A 73 11.36 15.74 -12.24
C TRP A 73 11.87 15.38 -10.85
N ARG A 74 11.25 15.89 -9.78
CA ARG A 74 11.61 15.55 -8.40
C ARG A 74 11.40 14.08 -8.11
N LEU A 75 10.24 13.55 -8.49
CA LEU A 75 9.94 12.13 -8.33
C LEU A 75 10.94 11.26 -9.10
N ARG A 76 11.26 11.61 -10.35
CA ARG A 76 12.24 10.88 -11.15
C ARG A 76 13.65 10.96 -10.57
N ALA A 77 14.08 12.12 -10.09
CA ALA A 77 15.38 12.30 -9.45
C ALA A 77 15.49 11.48 -8.15
N ASN A 78 14.45 11.50 -7.33
CA ASN A 78 14.40 10.71 -6.09
C ASN A 78 14.47 9.21 -6.38
N MET A 79 13.72 8.73 -7.38
CA MET A 79 13.78 7.33 -7.80
C MET A 79 15.17 6.91 -8.29
N ALA A 80 15.82 7.76 -9.10
CA ALA A 80 17.16 7.51 -9.59
C ALA A 80 18.18 7.43 -8.44
N GLU A 81 18.06 8.32 -7.46
CA GLU A 81 18.93 8.32 -6.28
C GLU A 81 18.71 7.08 -5.41
N GLU A 82 17.46 6.65 -5.22
CA GLU A 82 17.15 5.42 -4.48
C GLU A 82 17.76 4.18 -5.17
N TYR A 83 17.65 4.10 -6.50
CA TYR A 83 18.27 3.01 -7.26
C TYR A 83 19.79 3.01 -7.14
N ARG A 84 20.43 4.19 -7.18
CA ARG A 84 21.87 4.33 -7.00
C ARG A 84 22.31 3.87 -5.61
N GLN A 85 21.61 4.33 -4.57
CA GLN A 85 21.91 3.94 -3.20
C GLN A 85 21.72 2.44 -2.98
N ARG A 86 20.67 1.83 -3.53
CA ARG A 86 20.43 0.38 -3.46
C ARG A 86 21.49 -0.41 -4.23
N LEU A 87 21.96 0.09 -5.37
CA LEU A 87 23.06 -0.51 -6.13
C LEU A 87 24.34 -0.51 -5.29
N ASP A 88 24.76 0.66 -4.82
CA ASP A 88 25.99 0.85 -4.04
C ASP A 88 25.99 -0.04 -2.79
N ASN A 89 24.89 -0.03 -2.03
CA ASN A 89 24.73 -0.86 -0.83
C ASN A 89 24.84 -2.36 -1.12
N ASN A 90 24.26 -2.84 -2.22
CA ASN A 90 24.31 -4.27 -2.56
C ASN A 90 25.69 -4.68 -3.09
N VAL A 91 26.35 -3.82 -3.88
CA VAL A 91 27.72 -4.06 -4.35
C VAL A 91 28.70 -4.10 -3.17
N GLU A 92 28.57 -3.17 -2.21
CA GLU A 92 29.38 -3.20 -0.99
C GLU A 92 29.17 -4.51 -0.21
N LYS A 93 27.92 -4.94 -0.03
CA LYS A 93 27.62 -6.24 0.60
C LYS A 93 28.25 -7.41 -0.13
N LEU A 94 28.24 -7.44 -1.47
CA LEU A 94 28.91 -8.51 -2.22
C LEU A 94 30.40 -8.54 -1.92
N VAL A 95 31.05 -7.39 -1.98
CA VAL A 95 32.50 -7.26 -1.77
C VAL A 95 32.87 -7.65 -0.34
N GLU A 96 32.17 -7.15 0.67
CA GLU A 96 32.49 -7.43 2.07
C GLU A 96 32.22 -8.90 2.45
N ASN A 97 31.12 -9.50 1.98
CA ASN A 97 30.84 -10.91 2.25
C ASN A 97 31.83 -11.83 1.51
N PHE A 98 32.21 -11.49 0.27
CA PHE A 98 33.24 -12.25 -0.44
C PHE A 98 34.60 -12.15 0.25
N LYS A 99 35.01 -10.96 0.70
CA LYS A 99 36.20 -10.79 1.56
C LYS A 99 36.11 -11.63 2.83
N GLY A 100 34.92 -11.73 3.44
CA GLY A 100 34.62 -12.59 4.58
C GLY A 100 34.91 -14.06 4.28
N LEU A 101 34.37 -14.59 3.17
CA LEU A 101 34.60 -15.96 2.71
C LEU A 101 36.10 -16.27 2.52
N ILE A 102 36.84 -15.37 1.87
CA ILE A 102 38.28 -15.57 1.65
C ILE A 102 39.05 -15.58 2.98
N LYS A 103 38.63 -14.79 3.97
CA LYS A 103 39.23 -14.78 5.31
C LYS A 103 38.96 -16.09 6.06
N THR A 104 37.72 -16.60 6.03
CA THR A 104 37.33 -17.83 6.72
C THR A 104 37.79 -19.10 6.01
N ALA A 105 38.06 -19.04 4.70
CA ALA A 105 38.57 -20.19 3.94
C ALA A 105 40.02 -20.57 4.30
N LYS A 106 40.78 -19.67 4.97
CA LYS A 106 42.14 -19.96 5.42
C LYS A 106 42.10 -20.87 6.65
N ILE A 107 42.30 -22.17 6.44
CA ILE A 107 42.39 -23.17 7.51
C ILE A 107 43.58 -22.83 8.42
N ARG A 108 43.31 -22.50 9.69
CA ARG A 108 44.35 -22.20 10.70
C ARG A 108 44.38 -23.22 11.83
N ASP A 109 43.23 -23.47 12.47
CA ASP A 109 43.12 -24.34 13.65
C ASP A 109 41.89 -25.26 13.58
N SER A 110 42.10 -26.56 13.72
CA SER A 110 41.02 -27.58 13.66
C SER A 110 39.91 -27.34 14.68
N ALA A 111 40.26 -26.84 15.88
CA ALA A 111 39.31 -26.59 16.96
C ALA A 111 38.30 -25.45 16.69
N ASN A 112 38.60 -24.53 15.76
CA ASN A 112 37.71 -23.40 15.41
C ASN A 112 36.83 -23.65 14.18
N THR A 113 36.95 -24.84 13.58
CA THR A 113 36.26 -25.27 12.36
C THR A 113 34.75 -25.00 12.38
N THR A 114 34.05 -25.31 13.46
CA THR A 114 32.58 -25.19 13.49
C THR A 114 32.12 -23.73 13.42
N ARG A 115 32.78 -22.83 14.16
CA ARG A 115 32.45 -21.40 14.16
C ARG A 115 32.75 -20.77 12.80
N GLU A 116 33.92 -21.08 12.23
CA GLU A 116 34.34 -20.56 10.92
C GLU A 116 33.45 -21.10 9.80
N SER A 117 33.04 -22.38 9.87
CA SER A 117 32.08 -22.99 8.95
C SER A 117 30.72 -22.30 9.00
N PHE A 118 30.20 -22.03 10.21
CA PHE A 118 28.96 -21.26 10.37
C PHE A 118 29.09 -19.85 9.77
N GLN A 119 30.18 -19.12 10.06
CA GLN A 119 30.40 -17.79 9.48
C GLN A 119 30.50 -17.84 7.95
N SER A 120 31.20 -18.84 7.39
CA SER A 120 31.28 -19.03 5.94
C SER A 120 29.90 -19.24 5.31
N SER A 121 29.01 -19.99 5.99
CA SER A 121 27.63 -20.17 5.55
C SER A 121 26.83 -18.85 5.55
N ILE A 122 26.99 -18.03 6.60
CA ILE A 122 26.37 -16.70 6.67
C ILE A 122 26.87 -15.79 5.55
N TYR A 123 28.17 -15.73 5.30
CA TYR A 123 28.74 -14.93 4.21
C TYR A 123 28.23 -15.38 2.83
N ALA A 124 28.18 -16.69 2.59
CA ALA A 124 27.64 -17.23 1.33
C ALA A 124 26.15 -16.87 1.16
N THR A 125 25.35 -17.05 2.20
CA THR A 125 23.91 -16.77 2.17
C THR A 125 23.62 -15.29 1.89
N THR A 126 24.30 -14.39 2.60
CA THR A 126 24.11 -12.95 2.45
C THR A 126 24.64 -12.42 1.12
N LEU A 127 25.68 -13.04 0.56
CA LEU A 127 26.17 -12.77 -0.79
C LEU A 127 25.14 -13.13 -1.87
N VAL A 128 24.49 -14.29 -1.74
CA VAL A 128 23.39 -14.69 -2.64
C VAL A 128 22.21 -13.72 -2.53
N GLN A 129 21.81 -13.36 -1.31
CA GLN A 129 20.72 -12.39 -1.08
C GLN A 129 21.01 -11.02 -1.72
N ALA A 130 22.24 -10.52 -1.60
CA ALA A 130 22.64 -9.26 -2.26
C ALA A 130 22.59 -9.39 -3.79
N SER A 131 23.01 -10.54 -4.34
CA SER A 131 22.94 -10.82 -5.77
C SER A 131 21.49 -10.84 -6.29
N GLU A 132 20.58 -11.50 -5.57
CA GLU A 132 19.15 -11.51 -5.89
C GLU A 132 18.55 -10.11 -5.82
N SER A 133 18.92 -9.31 -4.82
CA SER A 133 18.48 -7.92 -4.69
C SER A 133 18.91 -7.06 -5.88
N LEU A 134 20.13 -7.26 -6.40
CA LEU A 134 20.60 -6.59 -7.62
C LEU A 134 19.80 -7.00 -8.85
N LEU A 135 19.52 -8.29 -9.03
CA LEU A 135 18.69 -8.76 -10.15
C LEU A 135 17.29 -8.16 -10.10
N LYS A 136 16.71 -8.05 -8.89
CA LYS A 136 15.43 -7.39 -8.67
C LYS A 136 15.49 -5.91 -9.02
N LEU A 137 16.53 -5.19 -8.58
CA LEU A 137 16.76 -3.79 -8.91
C LEU A 137 16.83 -3.57 -10.43
N VAL A 138 17.56 -4.43 -11.16
CA VAL A 138 17.63 -4.37 -12.63
C VAL A 138 16.24 -4.55 -13.26
N SER A 139 15.44 -5.49 -12.74
CA SER A 139 14.06 -5.69 -13.22
C SER A 139 13.17 -4.47 -12.99
N GLU A 140 13.25 -3.87 -11.79
CA GLU A 140 12.51 -2.64 -11.43
C GLU A 140 12.91 -1.45 -12.33
N MET A 141 14.21 -1.26 -12.57
CA MET A 141 14.71 -0.20 -13.45
C MET A 141 14.19 -0.38 -14.88
N LYS A 142 14.26 -1.60 -15.43
CA LYS A 142 13.74 -1.91 -16.77
C LYS A 142 12.24 -1.62 -16.88
N LEU A 143 11.46 -2.03 -15.87
CA LEU A 143 10.03 -1.77 -15.82
C LEU A 143 9.74 -0.26 -15.77
N SER A 144 10.48 0.50 -14.96
CA SER A 144 10.30 1.95 -14.83
C SER A 144 10.55 2.70 -16.15
N LEU A 145 11.54 2.28 -16.92
CA LEU A 145 11.85 2.85 -18.23
C LEU A 145 10.75 2.51 -19.24
N ALA A 146 10.34 1.25 -19.31
CA ALA A 146 9.29 0.80 -20.23
C ALA A 146 7.94 1.51 -19.99
N LEU A 147 7.58 1.72 -18.73
CA LEU A 147 6.37 2.46 -18.37
C LEU A 147 6.49 3.96 -18.65
N GLY A 148 7.67 4.55 -18.41
CA GLY A 148 7.94 5.96 -18.70
C GLY A 148 7.82 6.30 -20.19
N ASP A 149 8.25 5.39 -21.07
CA ASP A 149 8.12 5.54 -22.51
C ASP A 149 6.65 5.46 -22.97
N PHE A 150 5.86 4.53 -22.39
CA PHE A 150 4.44 4.39 -22.71
C PHE A 150 3.62 5.62 -22.27
N GLU A 151 3.90 6.16 -21.07
CA GLU A 151 3.24 7.37 -20.57
C GLU A 151 3.51 8.58 -21.49
N GLY A 152 4.76 8.74 -21.95
CA GLY A 152 5.12 9.78 -22.92
C GLY A 152 4.41 9.62 -24.27
N MET A 153 4.33 8.39 -24.78
CA MET A 153 3.61 8.10 -26.03
C MET A 153 2.11 8.36 -25.91
N SER A 154 1.48 7.98 -24.79
CA SER A 154 0.06 8.26 -24.54
C SER A 154 -0.21 9.76 -24.51
N GLN A 155 0.64 10.55 -23.82
CA GLN A 155 0.49 12.00 -23.77
C GLN A 155 0.57 12.65 -25.16
N ASN A 156 1.46 12.16 -26.02
CA ASN A 156 1.57 12.66 -27.40
C ASN A 156 0.32 12.36 -28.24
N VAL A 157 -0.27 11.17 -28.06
CA VAL A 157 -1.54 10.78 -28.71
C VAL A 157 -2.69 11.66 -28.23
N ASP A 158 -2.79 11.91 -26.92
CA ASP A 158 -3.82 12.78 -26.35
C ASP A 158 -3.69 14.21 -26.88
N THR A 159 -2.47 14.77 -26.91
CA THR A 159 -2.23 16.11 -27.46
C THR A 159 -2.59 16.20 -28.94
N THR A 160 -2.26 15.18 -29.72
CA THR A 160 -2.58 15.15 -31.17
C THR A 160 -4.10 15.03 -31.37
N SER A 161 -4.77 14.22 -30.56
CA SER A 161 -6.23 14.07 -30.60
C SER A 161 -6.94 15.38 -30.27
N ASP A 162 -6.49 16.09 -29.23
CA ASP A 162 -7.00 17.40 -28.85
C ASP A 162 -6.76 18.48 -29.94
N GLU A 163 -5.62 18.43 -30.64
CA GLU A 163 -5.34 19.34 -31.76
C GLU A 163 -6.24 19.08 -32.98
N LEU A 164 -6.51 17.80 -33.28
CA LEU A 164 -7.40 17.43 -34.37
C LEU A 164 -8.86 17.81 -34.08
N LEU A 165 -9.30 17.70 -32.82
CA LEU A 165 -10.65 18.11 -32.40
C LEU A 165 -10.88 19.63 -32.45
N LYS A 166 -9.81 20.43 -32.52
CA LYS A 166 -9.89 21.90 -32.63
C LYS A 166 -9.90 22.41 -34.07
N ARG A 167 -9.71 21.55 -35.06
CA ARG A 167 -9.79 21.88 -36.49
C ARG A 167 -11.15 21.49 -37.07
#